data_AF-A0A933GJU8-F1
#
_entry.id   AF-A0A933GJU8-F1
#
_cell.length_a   1.000
_cell.length_b   1.000
_cell.length_c   1.000
_cell.angle_alpha   90.00
_cell.angle_beta   90.00
_cell.angle_gamma   90.00
#
_symmetry.space_group_name_H-M   'P 1'
#
loop_
_entity.id
_entity.type
_entity.pdbx_description
1 polymer ?
#
loop_
_entity_poly.entity_id
_entity_poly.type
_entity_poly.pdbx_seq_one_letter_code
_entity_poly.pdbx_strand_id
1 'polypeptide(L)'
;RRSSDPFKAREFGDARLPIESVFADLYLWKSKADGKHYISIVNRLNPQDPNSPSHLEVKLLYGGAVHRQRFIVSVPPNLGERQGWYVVLQFNPDGRDERLNRERRVWRDFYFKLFWGPGKDEKYGSGDDVIKAPPINEQTIQTMCAACHVTGYERYRDPGTGQFLVRAVKDPGGELNIDGAPGNNEINIGCEVCHGPGSKHSAAGIPRHIVNPKYLSAERSSVVCGRCHDRRQGIGGPIYGYTQPINAESKMMMPGESRHTLLTEYTDPKKKGPVPGREIWADDIHSRSPHQQYPDFYKSKMYRNQRLLVSCADCHNMHGDTPYRRWLIYTPDDPMSPLCQRCHGVDLLQHMETKLGAKMKALGVTRCVDCHMPGTMIAGGDAGAYGRFIKTPPYKDAAEEEKSAYWEGHINSHTFKVPLKTNVGVRGVSPGRAMPIPYTNSCGTCHVVNELPFK
;
A
#
# COMPACT_ATOMS: atom_id res chain seq x y z
N ARG A 1 4.52 9.16 19.19
CA ARG A 1 3.82 9.50 17.92
C ARG A 1 4.87 9.48 16.82
N ARG A 2 4.71 8.76 15.69
CA ARG A 2 5.59 8.96 14.51
C ARG A 2 5.19 10.31 13.88
N SER A 3 5.56 11.40 14.55
CA SER A 3 5.50 12.74 13.98
C SER A 3 6.53 12.78 12.86
N SER A 4 6.07 13.13 11.66
CA SER A 4 6.84 13.58 10.49
C SER A 4 8.05 12.73 10.07
N ASP A 5 8.05 12.32 8.80
CA ASP A 5 9.30 11.99 8.10
C ASP A 5 10.30 13.14 8.40
N PRO A 6 11.46 12.87 9.02
CA PRO A 6 12.35 13.93 9.52
C PRO A 6 12.96 14.75 8.38
N PHE A 7 12.92 14.23 7.14
CA PHE A 7 13.42 14.89 5.96
C PHE A 7 12.28 15.23 5.00
N LYS A 8 12.50 16.29 4.21
CA LYS A 8 11.65 16.66 3.08
C LYS A 8 12.44 16.41 1.80
N ALA A 9 11.79 15.85 0.79
CA ALA A 9 12.36 15.68 -0.55
C ALA A 9 11.86 16.78 -1.48
N ARG A 10 12.71 17.15 -2.44
CA ARG A 10 12.43 18.12 -3.50
C ARG A 10 13.24 17.76 -4.74
N GLU A 11 12.64 17.87 -5.92
CA GLU A 11 13.39 17.78 -7.17
C GLU A 11 14.34 18.98 -7.34
N PHE A 12 15.47 18.77 -8.02
CA PHE A 12 16.39 19.84 -8.34
C PHE A 12 15.70 20.90 -9.23
N GLY A 13 15.82 22.19 -8.86
CA GLY A 13 15.20 23.29 -9.59
C GLY A 13 13.77 23.68 -9.20
N ASP A 14 13.12 22.98 -8.25
CA ASP A 14 11.79 23.39 -7.78
C ASP A 14 11.86 24.57 -6.79
N ALA A 15 11.46 25.76 -7.23
CA ALA A 15 11.48 26.98 -6.43
C ALA A 15 10.27 27.15 -5.47
N ARG A 16 9.22 26.32 -5.58
CA ARG A 16 8.00 26.47 -4.76
C ARG A 16 8.18 26.07 -3.30
N LEU A 17 9.30 25.41 -3.00
CA LEU A 17 9.63 24.87 -1.70
C LEU A 17 10.91 25.53 -1.21
N PRO A 18 10.81 26.52 -0.30
CA PRO A 18 12.00 27.11 0.29
C PRO A 18 12.78 26.01 1.01
N ILE A 19 14.07 25.92 0.67
CA ILE A 19 15.01 25.06 1.37
C ILE A 19 15.86 25.96 2.25
N GLU A 20 15.73 25.77 3.56
CA GLU A 20 16.59 26.41 4.55
C GLU A 20 17.98 25.78 4.55
N SER A 21 18.05 24.45 4.50
CA SER A 21 19.30 23.68 4.43
C SER A 21 19.15 22.42 3.59
N VAL A 22 20.19 22.13 2.79
CA VAL A 22 20.29 20.87 2.03
C VAL A 22 21.15 19.91 2.84
N PHE A 23 20.57 18.79 3.26
CA PHE A 23 21.30 17.75 4.00
C PHE A 23 22.12 16.88 3.04
N ALA A 24 21.45 16.36 2.01
CA ALA A 24 22.07 15.52 1.01
C ALA A 24 21.41 15.69 -0.36
N ASP A 25 22.21 15.51 -1.41
CA ASP A 25 21.73 15.35 -2.77
C ASP A 25 21.62 13.86 -3.11
N LEU A 26 20.51 13.46 -3.74
CA LEU A 26 20.26 12.09 -4.17
C LEU A 26 20.25 12.03 -5.70
N TYR A 27 21.08 11.16 -6.27
CA TYR A 27 21.18 10.96 -7.72
C TYR A 27 20.75 9.54 -8.09
N LEU A 28 19.72 9.40 -8.92
CA LEU A 28 19.34 8.13 -9.54
C LEU A 28 20.01 8.03 -10.93
N TRP A 29 20.80 6.98 -11.16
CA TRP A 29 21.53 6.81 -12.42
C TRP A 29 21.74 5.33 -12.76
N LYS A 30 22.11 5.08 -14.03
CA LYS A 30 22.50 3.76 -14.54
C LYS A 30 23.99 3.73 -14.85
N SER A 31 24.69 2.77 -14.26
CA SER A 31 26.11 2.55 -14.50
C SER A 31 26.36 1.97 -15.88
N LYS A 32 27.32 2.54 -16.61
CA LYS A 32 27.78 2.00 -17.89
C LYS A 32 28.67 0.77 -17.73
N ALA A 33 29.31 0.60 -16.56
CA ALA A 33 30.28 -0.47 -16.33
C ALA A 33 29.61 -1.83 -16.11
N ASP A 34 28.49 -1.86 -15.39
CA ASP A 34 27.77 -3.09 -15.03
C ASP A 34 26.28 -3.07 -15.46
N GLY A 35 25.80 -1.97 -16.03
CA GLY A 35 24.41 -1.82 -16.47
C GLY A 35 23.39 -1.68 -15.34
N LYS A 36 23.82 -1.62 -14.07
CA LYS A 36 22.94 -1.57 -12.89
C LYS A 36 22.48 -0.15 -12.58
N HIS A 37 21.39 -0.04 -11.82
CA HIS A 37 20.86 1.23 -11.34
C HIS A 37 21.32 1.51 -9.91
N TYR A 38 21.63 2.77 -9.62
CA TYR A 38 22.14 3.22 -8.32
C TYR A 38 21.41 4.47 -7.87
N ILE A 39 21.23 4.58 -6.55
CA ILE A 39 20.94 5.84 -5.88
C ILE A 39 22.20 6.26 -5.12
N SER A 40 22.74 7.43 -5.43
CA SER A 40 23.90 7.99 -4.72
C SER A 40 23.47 9.04 -3.73
N ILE A 41 23.95 8.92 -2.49
CA ILE A 41 23.76 9.93 -1.44
C ILE A 41 25.04 10.76 -1.34
N VAL A 42 24.93 12.06 -1.58
CA VAL A 42 26.03 13.03 -1.43
C VAL A 42 25.73 13.92 -0.23
N ASN A 43 26.58 13.87 0.79
CA ASN A 43 26.45 14.66 2.01
C ASN A 43 26.83 16.12 1.69
N ARG A 44 25.91 17.05 1.94
CA ARG A 44 26.10 18.48 1.67
C ARG A 44 26.46 19.27 2.93
N LEU A 45 26.23 18.71 4.11
CA LEU A 45 26.59 19.34 5.38
C LEU A 45 28.04 19.07 5.75
N ASN A 46 28.53 17.86 5.46
CA ASN A 46 29.87 17.40 5.80
C ASN A 46 30.61 16.94 4.53
N PRO A 47 31.34 17.83 3.84
CA PRO A 47 32.15 17.47 2.68
C PRO A 47 33.29 16.48 2.99
N GLN A 48 33.61 16.27 4.26
CA GLN A 48 34.65 15.37 4.75
C GLN A 48 34.08 14.03 5.24
N ASP A 49 32.77 13.79 5.05
CA ASP A 49 32.14 12.52 5.37
C ASP A 49 32.82 11.38 4.58
N PRO A 50 33.50 10.43 5.25
CA PRO A 50 34.21 9.35 4.58
C PRO A 50 33.27 8.40 3.82
N ASN A 51 31.97 8.47 4.12
CA ASN A 51 30.95 7.66 3.49
C ASN A 51 30.29 8.36 2.29
N SER A 52 30.72 9.58 1.94
CA SER A 52 30.17 10.34 0.83
C SER A 52 31.11 10.41 -0.39
N PRO A 53 30.63 10.16 -1.62
CA PRO A 53 29.29 9.66 -1.96
C PRO A 53 29.11 8.18 -1.58
N SER A 54 27.89 7.82 -1.15
CA SER A 54 27.52 6.41 -0.95
C SER A 54 26.65 5.92 -2.10
N HIS A 55 27.07 4.86 -2.79
CA HIS A 55 26.37 4.31 -3.96
C HIS A 55 25.54 3.08 -3.56
N LEU A 56 24.21 3.25 -3.48
CA LEU A 56 23.28 2.20 -3.12
C LEU A 56 22.73 1.53 -4.40
N GLU A 57 23.05 0.26 -4.64
CA GLU A 57 22.51 -0.49 -5.79
C GLU A 57 21.00 -0.68 -5.64
N VAL A 58 20.22 -0.29 -6.65
CA VAL A 58 18.78 -0.52 -6.70
C VAL A 58 18.52 -1.98 -7.05
N LYS A 59 18.00 -2.74 -6.09
CA LYS A 59 17.69 -4.17 -6.23
C LYS A 59 16.29 -4.41 -6.78
N LEU A 60 15.32 -3.61 -6.36
CA LEU A 60 13.92 -3.79 -6.71
C LEU A 60 13.17 -2.45 -6.66
N LEU A 61 12.13 -2.33 -7.49
CA LEU A 61 11.16 -1.26 -7.43
C LEU A 61 9.81 -1.81 -6.96
N TYR A 62 9.47 -1.57 -5.71
CA TYR A 62 8.18 -2.02 -5.17
C TYR A 62 7.05 -1.09 -5.63
N GLY A 63 5.95 -1.67 -6.14
CA GLY A 63 4.83 -0.93 -6.73
C GLY A 63 4.83 -0.87 -8.27
N GLY A 64 5.94 -1.29 -8.91
CA GLY A 64 6.07 -1.40 -10.36
C GLY A 64 5.74 -0.12 -11.14
N ALA A 65 5.33 -0.24 -12.40
CA ALA A 65 4.91 0.90 -13.23
C ALA A 65 3.49 1.41 -12.92
N VAL A 66 2.84 0.93 -11.86
CA VAL A 66 1.40 1.11 -11.65
C VAL A 66 1.11 2.30 -10.74
N HIS A 67 1.54 2.25 -9.46
CA HIS A 67 1.37 3.34 -8.50
C HIS A 67 2.50 3.30 -7.46
N ARG A 68 2.99 4.47 -7.02
CA ARG A 68 3.93 4.65 -5.89
C ARG A 68 5.11 3.66 -5.88
N GLN A 69 6.16 4.05 -6.57
CA GLN A 69 7.38 3.28 -6.67
C GLN A 69 8.25 3.51 -5.45
N ARG A 70 8.56 2.45 -4.69
CA ARG A 70 9.52 2.50 -3.58
C ARG A 70 10.81 1.85 -4.00
N PHE A 71 11.89 2.62 -3.95
CA PHE A 71 13.22 2.15 -4.30
C PHE A 71 13.78 1.32 -3.17
N ILE A 72 14.06 0.05 -3.48
CA ILE A 72 14.69 -0.91 -2.59
C ILE A 72 16.15 -1.04 -3.01
N VAL A 73 17.05 -0.83 -2.07
CA VAL A 73 18.48 -0.75 -2.30
C VAL A 73 19.24 -1.71 -1.40
N SER A 74 20.38 -2.20 -1.87
CA SER A 74 21.38 -2.82 -0.99
C SER A 74 22.29 -1.75 -0.38
N VAL A 75 22.97 -2.13 0.71
CA VAL A 75 23.94 -1.27 1.38
C VAL A 75 25.34 -1.62 0.86
N PRO A 76 26.15 -0.63 0.44
CA PRO A 76 27.49 -0.88 -0.03
C PRO A 76 28.41 -1.28 1.14
N PRO A 77 29.44 -2.11 0.89
CA PRO A 77 30.30 -2.65 1.95
C PRO A 77 30.99 -1.60 2.82
N ASN A 78 31.27 -0.41 2.27
CA ASN A 78 31.91 0.68 3.02
C ASN A 78 31.03 1.24 4.15
N LEU A 79 29.71 1.09 4.09
CA LEU A 79 28.82 1.47 5.20
C LEU A 79 28.73 0.36 6.27
N GLY A 80 29.11 -0.87 5.94
CA GLY A 80 29.07 -2.04 6.81
C GLY A 80 28.32 -3.21 6.19
N GLU A 81 28.52 -4.40 6.75
CA GLU A 81 27.91 -5.63 6.24
C GLU A 81 26.40 -5.64 6.48
N ARG A 82 25.63 -5.39 5.41
CA ARG A 82 24.17 -5.54 5.39
C ARG A 82 23.75 -6.35 4.17
N GLN A 83 23.28 -7.58 4.41
CA GLN A 83 22.76 -8.47 3.39
C GLN A 83 21.29 -8.18 3.08
N GLY A 84 20.55 -7.57 4.04
CA GLY A 84 19.17 -7.15 3.86
C GLY A 84 19.05 -6.00 2.86
N TRP A 85 17.85 -5.83 2.27
CA TRP A 85 17.57 -4.71 1.37
C TRP A 85 16.62 -3.73 2.03
N TYR A 86 16.87 -2.45 1.80
CA TYR A 86 16.28 -1.34 2.53
C TYR A 86 15.56 -0.40 1.59
N VAL A 87 14.59 0.33 2.13
CA VAL A 87 13.89 1.38 1.38
C VAL A 87 14.53 2.74 1.66
N VAL A 88 14.58 3.61 0.66
CA VAL A 88 15.22 4.94 0.79
C VAL A 88 14.38 6.08 0.21
N LEU A 89 13.66 5.83 -0.88
CA LEU A 89 13.00 6.87 -1.66
C LEU A 89 11.68 6.34 -2.24
N GLN A 90 10.68 7.20 -2.33
CA GLN A 90 9.43 6.92 -3.03
C GLN A 90 9.20 7.92 -4.16
N PHE A 91 8.80 7.40 -5.32
CA PHE A 91 8.33 8.14 -6.48
C PHE A 91 6.83 7.92 -6.69
N ASN A 92 6.07 8.99 -6.88
CA ASN A 92 4.65 8.99 -7.13
C ASN A 92 4.40 9.43 -8.58
N PRO A 93 4.02 8.53 -9.50
CA PRO A 93 3.76 8.91 -10.89
C PRO A 93 2.60 9.91 -11.02
N ASP A 94 1.60 9.79 -10.14
CA ASP A 94 0.44 10.70 -10.06
C ASP A 94 0.68 11.93 -9.17
N GLY A 95 1.88 12.03 -8.58
CA GLY A 95 2.27 13.15 -7.74
C GLY A 95 2.41 14.43 -8.55
N ARG A 96 2.33 15.59 -7.89
CA ARG A 96 2.73 16.87 -8.49
C ARG A 96 3.60 17.64 -7.55
N ASP A 97 4.65 18.29 -8.05
CA ASP A 97 5.56 19.02 -7.16
C ASP A 97 5.03 20.39 -6.75
N GLU A 98 4.00 20.90 -7.45
CA GLU A 98 3.18 22.06 -6.99
C GLU A 98 2.44 21.79 -5.69
N ARG A 99 2.36 20.52 -5.27
CA ARG A 99 1.68 20.11 -4.04
C ARG A 99 2.52 20.47 -2.84
N LEU A 100 1.94 21.23 -1.94
CA LEU A 100 2.63 21.55 -0.71
C LEU A 100 2.49 20.44 0.33
N ASN A 101 1.46 19.60 0.25
CA ASN A 101 1.44 18.33 0.99
C ASN A 101 2.45 17.34 0.41
N ARG A 102 3.50 17.03 1.19
CA ARG A 102 4.60 16.14 0.78
C ARG A 102 4.18 14.72 0.39
N GLU A 103 3.06 14.20 0.92
CA GLU A 103 2.61 12.85 0.58
C GLU A 103 2.11 12.75 -0.86
N ARG A 104 1.84 13.90 -1.49
CA ARG A 104 1.26 14.05 -2.84
C ARG A 104 2.23 14.60 -3.87
N ARG A 105 3.50 14.77 -3.49
CA ARG A 105 4.58 15.18 -4.41
C ARG A 105 5.07 14.03 -5.25
N VAL A 106 5.77 14.35 -6.33
CA VAL A 106 6.40 13.36 -7.20
C VAL A 106 7.43 12.57 -6.40
N TRP A 107 8.27 13.26 -5.62
CA TRP A 107 9.27 12.64 -4.77
C TRP A 107 8.96 12.78 -3.28
N ARG A 108 9.15 11.69 -2.54
CA ARG A 108 8.94 11.63 -1.09
C ARG A 108 10.08 10.88 -0.40
N ASP A 109 10.57 11.43 0.71
CA ASP A 109 11.39 10.69 1.68
C ASP A 109 10.65 9.42 2.12
N PHE A 110 11.30 8.27 1.93
CA PHE A 110 10.78 6.98 2.37
C PHE A 110 11.81 6.23 3.19
N TYR A 111 11.99 6.70 4.44
CA TYR A 111 12.95 6.20 5.42
C TYR A 111 14.42 6.54 5.15
N PHE A 112 14.70 7.68 4.51
CA PHE A 112 16.06 8.21 4.33
C PHE A 112 16.84 8.29 5.64
N LYS A 113 16.13 8.59 6.75
CA LYS A 113 16.70 8.62 8.11
C LYS A 113 17.45 7.35 8.54
N LEU A 114 17.20 6.20 7.89
CA LEU A 114 17.95 4.98 8.19
C LEU A 114 19.42 5.10 7.76
N PHE A 115 19.67 5.88 6.70
CA PHE A 115 20.98 6.11 6.11
C PHE A 115 21.66 7.39 6.61
N TRP A 116 21.01 8.14 7.52
CA TRP A 116 21.51 9.41 8.03
C TRP A 116 21.69 9.37 9.54
N GLY A 117 22.83 9.85 10.04
CA GLY A 117 23.13 9.94 11.46
C GLY A 117 23.60 11.34 11.86
N PRO A 118 23.29 11.77 13.08
CA PRO A 118 23.98 12.91 13.65
C PRO A 118 25.45 12.56 13.81
N GLY A 119 26.31 13.57 13.82
CA GLY A 119 27.73 13.42 14.07
C GLY A 119 28.05 13.15 15.54
N LYS A 120 29.25 13.57 15.97
CA LYS A 120 29.71 13.43 17.36
C LYS A 120 28.94 14.33 18.32
N ASP A 121 28.34 15.41 17.81
CA ASP A 121 27.57 16.35 18.62
C ASP A 121 26.15 15.86 18.96
N GLU A 122 25.75 14.70 18.42
CA GLU A 122 24.44 14.06 18.56
C GLU A 122 23.26 14.94 18.08
N LYS A 123 23.52 15.96 17.26
CA LYS A 123 22.50 16.84 16.67
C LYS A 123 22.42 16.61 15.17
N TYR A 124 21.22 16.75 14.61
CA TYR A 124 21.03 16.70 13.16
C TYR A 124 21.18 18.10 12.57
N GLY A 125 21.75 18.18 11.36
CA GLY A 125 21.87 19.44 10.63
C GLY A 125 23.18 20.19 10.89
N SER A 126 24.15 19.54 11.54
CA SER A 126 25.49 20.05 11.78
C SER A 126 26.47 19.57 10.71
N GLY A 127 27.64 20.23 10.63
CA GLY A 127 28.69 19.91 9.67
C GLY A 127 29.46 18.61 9.96
N ASP A 128 29.07 17.88 11.00
CA ASP A 128 29.61 16.56 11.35
C ASP A 128 28.60 15.42 11.14
N ASP A 129 27.39 15.70 10.63
CA ASP A 129 26.44 14.68 10.18
C ASP A 129 27.10 13.72 9.18
N VAL A 130 26.72 12.44 9.24
CA VAL A 130 27.30 11.39 8.39
C VAL A 130 26.26 10.48 7.76
N ILE A 131 26.58 9.98 6.57
CA ILE A 131 25.91 8.82 5.99
C ILE A 131 26.32 7.60 6.83
N LYS A 132 25.35 6.78 7.22
CA LYS A 132 25.58 5.59 8.06
C LYS A 132 24.92 4.35 7.49
N ALA A 133 25.36 3.17 7.95
CA ALA A 133 24.61 1.95 7.72
C ALA A 133 23.24 1.99 8.43
N PRO A 134 22.19 1.49 7.76
CA PRO A 134 20.90 1.32 8.39
C PRO A 134 20.95 0.26 9.50
N PRO A 135 20.03 0.31 10.49
CA PRO A 135 19.95 -0.72 11.53
C PRO A 135 19.62 -2.10 10.95
N ILE A 136 20.10 -3.15 11.62
CA ILE A 136 19.80 -4.53 11.25
C ILE A 136 18.30 -4.81 11.47
N ASN A 137 17.65 -5.46 10.50
CA ASN A 137 16.25 -5.91 10.54
C ASN A 137 15.17 -4.81 10.63
N GLU A 138 15.55 -3.55 10.76
CA GLU A 138 14.62 -2.43 10.74
C GLU A 138 14.31 -2.01 9.30
N GLN A 139 13.01 -2.03 8.96
CA GLN A 139 12.51 -1.60 7.66
C GLN A 139 13.14 -2.31 6.44
N THR A 140 13.63 -3.54 6.62
CA THR A 140 14.10 -4.37 5.51
C THR A 140 12.92 -4.98 4.75
N ILE A 141 13.10 -5.23 3.45
CA ILE A 141 12.05 -5.90 2.66
C ILE A 141 11.82 -7.33 3.13
N GLN A 142 12.88 -8.00 3.61
CA GLN A 142 12.86 -9.38 4.04
C GLN A 142 11.95 -9.53 5.27
N THR A 143 11.96 -8.55 6.17
CA THR A 143 11.12 -8.55 7.37
C THR A 143 9.74 -7.94 7.18
N MET A 144 9.55 -7.03 6.21
CA MET A 144 8.31 -6.26 6.08
C MET A 144 7.44 -6.62 4.89
N CYS A 145 8.05 -7.07 3.79
CA CYS A 145 7.38 -7.22 2.51
C CYS A 145 7.36 -8.68 2.04
N ALA A 146 8.47 -9.40 2.18
CA ALA A 146 8.70 -10.67 1.51
C ALA A 146 7.58 -11.71 1.70
N ALA A 147 7.05 -11.93 2.92
CA ALA A 147 6.04 -12.98 3.11
C ALA A 147 4.79 -12.78 2.23
N CYS A 148 4.39 -11.55 1.96
CA CYS A 148 3.27 -11.28 1.07
C CYS A 148 3.66 -11.13 -0.41
N HIS A 149 4.95 -11.21 -0.75
CA HIS A 149 5.49 -10.83 -2.06
C HIS A 149 6.47 -11.84 -2.67
N VAL A 150 6.64 -13.02 -2.06
CA VAL A 150 7.45 -14.11 -2.60
C VAL A 150 6.70 -15.44 -2.46
N THR A 151 6.86 -16.33 -3.44
CA THR A 151 6.32 -17.69 -3.36
C THR A 151 7.24 -18.56 -2.49
N GLY A 152 6.66 -19.43 -1.66
CA GLY A 152 7.38 -20.33 -0.77
C GLY A 152 8.24 -19.63 0.28
N TYR A 153 7.74 -18.50 0.81
CA TYR A 153 8.39 -17.74 1.86
C TYR A 153 8.90 -18.64 3.00
N GLU A 154 10.20 -18.58 3.23
CA GLU A 154 10.87 -19.12 4.40
C GLU A 154 11.83 -18.07 4.93
N ARG A 155 11.81 -17.82 6.24
CA ARG A 155 12.73 -16.88 6.89
C ARG A 155 13.79 -17.62 7.67
N TYR A 156 15.03 -17.15 7.58
CA TYR A 156 16.12 -17.58 8.44
C TYR A 156 16.89 -16.36 8.99
N ARG A 157 17.64 -16.59 10.08
CA ARG A 157 18.56 -15.59 10.62
C ARG A 157 19.97 -15.93 10.18
N ASP A 158 20.61 -15.02 9.47
CA ASP A 158 22.02 -15.14 9.11
C ASP A 158 22.90 -15.10 10.37
N PRO A 159 23.76 -16.10 10.62
CA PRO A 159 24.54 -16.18 11.85
C PRO A 159 25.66 -15.13 11.93
N GLY A 160 26.23 -14.71 10.79
CA GLY A 160 27.32 -13.74 10.75
C GLY A 160 26.87 -12.30 11.01
N THR A 161 25.78 -11.90 10.38
CA THR A 161 25.28 -10.52 10.42
C THR A 161 24.07 -10.33 11.32
N GLY A 162 23.44 -11.42 11.79
CA GLY A 162 22.21 -11.38 12.60
C GLY A 162 20.96 -10.90 11.86
N GLN A 163 21.05 -10.73 10.53
CA GLN A 163 19.94 -10.27 9.70
C GLN A 163 18.94 -11.38 9.41
N PHE A 164 17.66 -11.02 9.33
CA PHE A 164 16.63 -11.89 8.82
C PHE A 164 16.61 -11.80 7.30
N LEU A 165 16.84 -12.95 6.68
CA LEU A 165 16.82 -13.15 5.25
C LEU A 165 15.73 -14.15 4.90
N VAL A 166 15.42 -14.21 3.62
CA VAL A 166 14.31 -15.04 3.12
C VAL A 166 14.79 -15.95 2.01
N ARG A 167 14.20 -17.13 1.94
CA ARG A 167 14.20 -17.99 0.77
C ARG A 167 12.83 -17.90 0.10
N ALA A 168 12.85 -18.17 -1.19
CA ALA A 168 11.67 -18.25 -2.04
C ALA A 168 11.85 -19.43 -3.01
N VAL A 169 10.76 -19.89 -3.61
CA VAL A 169 10.80 -20.98 -4.60
C VAL A 169 11.75 -20.61 -5.73
N LYS A 170 12.62 -21.56 -6.11
CA LYS A 170 13.50 -21.42 -7.26
C LYS A 170 12.71 -21.63 -8.54
N ASP A 171 12.88 -20.71 -9.48
CA ASP A 171 12.25 -20.76 -10.80
C ASP A 171 13.26 -20.31 -11.85
N PRO A 172 13.58 -21.13 -12.87
CA PRO A 172 14.41 -20.72 -14.00
C PRO A 172 13.89 -19.46 -14.72
N GLY A 173 12.57 -19.26 -14.74
CA GLY A 173 11.90 -18.05 -15.24
C GLY A 173 11.67 -16.98 -14.19
N GLY A 174 12.16 -17.17 -12.96
CA GLY A 174 11.97 -16.25 -11.84
C GLY A 174 12.56 -14.86 -12.08
N GLU A 175 11.97 -13.85 -11.44
CA GLU A 175 12.27 -12.45 -11.72
C GLU A 175 13.57 -11.96 -11.07
N LEU A 176 13.92 -12.47 -9.90
CA LEU A 176 15.11 -12.02 -9.18
C LEU A 176 15.64 -13.07 -8.20
N ASN A 177 16.94 -12.98 -7.91
CA ASN A 177 17.60 -13.78 -6.88
C ASN A 177 17.56 -13.04 -5.54
N ILE A 178 16.63 -13.41 -4.66
CA ILE A 178 16.45 -12.75 -3.35
C ILE A 178 17.27 -13.40 -2.23
N ASP A 179 17.62 -14.66 -2.39
CA ASP A 179 18.22 -15.50 -1.35
C ASP A 179 19.74 -15.67 -1.52
N GLY A 180 20.30 -15.14 -2.61
CA GLY A 180 21.73 -15.19 -2.92
C GLY A 180 22.23 -16.56 -3.38
N ALA A 181 21.37 -17.60 -3.40
CA ALA A 181 21.72 -18.92 -3.91
C ALA A 181 21.66 -18.94 -5.46
N PRO A 182 22.40 -19.83 -6.15
CA PRO A 182 22.35 -19.91 -7.60
C PRO A 182 20.91 -20.05 -8.15
N GLY A 183 20.61 -19.31 -9.22
CA GLY A 183 19.29 -19.29 -9.87
C GLY A 183 18.34 -18.23 -9.30
N ASN A 184 17.35 -17.84 -10.11
CA ASN A 184 16.34 -16.87 -9.73
C ASN A 184 15.22 -17.52 -8.91
N ASN A 185 14.46 -16.66 -8.23
CA ASN A 185 13.29 -17.04 -7.45
C ASN A 185 12.02 -16.44 -8.08
N GLU A 186 10.87 -17.06 -7.81
CA GLU A 186 9.56 -16.49 -8.12
C GLU A 186 9.21 -15.40 -7.08
N ILE A 187 9.34 -14.14 -7.49
CA ILE A 187 9.24 -12.97 -6.61
C ILE A 187 8.03 -12.14 -6.99
N ASN A 188 6.87 -12.76 -6.81
CA ASN A 188 5.53 -12.17 -6.92
C ASN A 188 4.52 -13.11 -6.23
N ILE A 189 3.23 -12.93 -6.53
CA ILE A 189 2.17 -13.84 -6.08
C ILE A 189 2.05 -15.01 -7.07
N GLY A 190 2.77 -16.11 -6.80
CA GLY A 190 2.65 -17.35 -7.57
C GLY A 190 1.48 -18.23 -7.15
N CYS A 191 1.28 -19.32 -7.89
CA CYS A 191 0.22 -20.31 -7.67
C CYS A 191 0.16 -20.76 -6.20
N GLU A 192 1.32 -21.11 -5.63
CA GLU A 192 1.41 -21.71 -4.29
C GLU A 192 1.10 -20.71 -3.16
N VAL A 193 1.10 -19.41 -3.44
CA VAL A 193 0.67 -18.42 -2.44
C VAL A 193 -0.80 -18.62 -2.11
N CYS A 194 -1.66 -18.90 -3.10
CA CYS A 194 -3.10 -19.12 -2.90
C CYS A 194 -3.49 -20.60 -2.80
N HIS A 195 -2.72 -21.49 -3.43
CA HIS A 195 -3.02 -22.91 -3.54
C HIS A 195 -2.18 -23.81 -2.61
N GLY A 196 -1.17 -23.25 -1.96
CA GLY A 196 -0.22 -23.98 -1.11
C GLY A 196 0.85 -24.71 -1.94
N PRO A 197 1.86 -25.31 -1.28
CA PRO A 197 2.95 -26.02 -1.95
C PRO A 197 2.44 -27.13 -2.87
N GLY A 198 2.84 -27.08 -4.14
CA GLY A 198 2.39 -27.95 -5.21
C GLY A 198 3.17 -29.25 -5.33
N SER A 199 4.21 -29.50 -4.53
CA SER A 199 5.09 -30.67 -4.69
C SER A 199 4.35 -32.01 -4.72
N LYS A 200 3.37 -32.22 -3.83
CA LYS A 200 2.52 -33.43 -3.83
C LYS A 200 1.56 -33.48 -5.02
N HIS A 201 1.04 -32.33 -5.44
CA HIS A 201 0.18 -32.23 -6.62
C HIS A 201 0.95 -32.55 -7.89
N SER A 202 2.12 -31.97 -8.08
CA SER A 202 2.99 -32.21 -9.23
C SER A 202 3.47 -33.67 -9.30
N ALA A 203 3.81 -34.28 -8.17
CA ALA A 203 4.31 -35.65 -8.15
C ALA A 203 3.21 -36.69 -8.46
N ALA A 204 1.98 -36.46 -8.01
CA ALA A 204 0.89 -37.42 -8.12
C ALA A 204 -0.15 -37.07 -9.20
N GLY A 205 -0.15 -35.84 -9.71
CA GLY A 205 -1.20 -35.32 -10.62
C GLY A 205 -2.58 -35.19 -9.96
N ILE A 206 -2.68 -35.23 -8.62
CA ILE A 206 -3.97 -35.28 -7.92
C ILE A 206 -4.38 -33.87 -7.47
N PRO A 207 -5.54 -33.34 -7.89
CA PRO A 207 -6.00 -31.99 -7.54
C PRO A 207 -6.21 -31.75 -6.04
N ARG A 208 -6.58 -32.79 -5.27
CA ARG A 208 -6.84 -32.67 -3.82
C ARG A 208 -5.61 -32.34 -2.97
N HIS A 209 -4.40 -32.36 -3.56
CA HIS A 209 -3.16 -32.02 -2.87
C HIS A 209 -2.86 -30.52 -2.83
N ILE A 210 -3.67 -29.70 -3.51
CA ILE A 210 -3.62 -28.23 -3.45
C ILE A 210 -4.96 -27.68 -2.95
N VAL A 211 -4.91 -26.52 -2.33
CA VAL A 211 -6.09 -25.78 -1.91
C VAL A 211 -6.81 -25.26 -3.15
N ASN A 212 -8.13 -25.36 -3.19
CA ASN A 212 -8.93 -24.66 -4.18
C ASN A 212 -9.93 -23.75 -3.45
N PRO A 213 -9.79 -22.41 -3.55
CA PRO A 213 -10.68 -21.47 -2.86
C PRO A 213 -12.17 -21.67 -3.14
N LYS A 214 -12.54 -22.23 -4.30
CA LYS A 214 -13.94 -22.55 -4.65
C LYS A 214 -14.58 -23.60 -3.74
N TYR A 215 -13.79 -24.49 -3.15
CA TYR A 215 -14.27 -25.55 -2.26
C TYR A 215 -14.14 -25.20 -0.78
N LEU A 216 -13.71 -23.98 -0.46
CA LEU A 216 -13.64 -23.49 0.91
C LEU A 216 -14.97 -22.83 1.31
N SER A 217 -15.20 -22.72 2.62
CA SER A 217 -16.22 -21.79 3.13
C SER A 217 -15.89 -20.37 2.65
N ALA A 218 -16.91 -19.51 2.50
CA ALA A 218 -16.71 -18.11 2.09
C ALA A 218 -15.71 -17.37 2.99
N GLU A 219 -15.71 -17.70 4.30
CA GLU A 219 -14.75 -17.16 5.27
C GLU A 219 -13.32 -17.63 5.00
N ARG A 220 -13.06 -18.93 4.86
CA ARG A 220 -11.72 -19.47 4.53
C ARG A 220 -11.23 -18.99 3.16
N SER A 221 -12.12 -18.92 2.16
CA SER A 221 -11.80 -18.35 0.85
C SER A 221 -11.35 -16.88 0.97
N SER A 222 -12.07 -16.08 1.76
CA SER A 222 -11.70 -14.67 2.01
C SER A 222 -10.38 -14.54 2.78
N VAL A 223 -10.08 -15.47 3.70
CA VAL A 223 -8.83 -15.50 4.46
C VAL A 223 -7.61 -15.70 3.56
N VAL A 224 -7.74 -16.44 2.44
CA VAL A 224 -6.65 -16.56 1.46
C VAL A 224 -6.17 -15.18 1.00
N CYS A 225 -7.10 -14.26 0.70
CA CYS A 225 -6.80 -12.87 0.34
C CYS A 225 -6.41 -12.02 1.56
N GLY A 226 -7.06 -12.25 2.70
CA GLY A 226 -6.82 -11.58 3.97
C GLY A 226 -5.42 -11.81 4.56
N ARG A 227 -4.68 -12.78 4.06
CA ARG A 227 -3.25 -12.95 4.39
C ARG A 227 -2.41 -11.76 3.97
N CYS A 228 -2.77 -11.07 2.88
CA CYS A 228 -2.00 -9.93 2.36
C CYS A 228 -2.79 -8.61 2.37
N HIS A 229 -4.11 -8.67 2.13
CA HIS A 229 -4.97 -7.48 2.05
C HIS A 229 -5.50 -7.01 3.41
N ASP A 230 -4.63 -7.01 4.42
CA ASP A 230 -4.90 -6.56 5.79
C ASP A 230 -3.74 -5.68 6.31
N ARG A 231 -3.92 -5.10 7.51
CA ARG A 231 -2.90 -4.37 8.27
C ARG A 231 -2.70 -4.88 9.70
N ARG A 232 -3.22 -6.07 10.03
CA ARG A 232 -2.82 -6.85 11.22
C ARG A 232 -1.30 -6.96 11.29
N GLN A 233 -0.76 -7.23 12.47
CA GLN A 233 0.64 -7.61 12.65
C GLN A 233 0.72 -9.09 12.99
N GLY A 234 1.67 -9.83 12.40
CA GLY A 234 2.03 -11.18 12.80
C GLY A 234 2.84 -11.19 14.09
N ILE A 235 3.02 -12.38 14.65
CA ILE A 235 3.72 -12.60 15.92
C ILE A 235 5.16 -12.10 15.84
N GLY A 236 5.61 -11.44 16.91
CA GLY A 236 6.95 -10.87 17.04
C GLY A 236 7.01 -9.36 16.75
N GLY A 237 5.88 -8.69 16.51
CA GLY A 237 5.83 -7.23 16.49
C GLY A 237 6.37 -6.59 15.19
N PRO A 238 6.73 -5.29 15.19
CA PRO A 238 6.97 -4.52 13.96
C PRO A 238 8.24 -4.89 13.21
N ILE A 239 9.16 -5.61 13.85
CA ILE A 239 10.40 -6.11 13.23
C ILE A 239 10.17 -7.49 12.61
N TYR A 240 9.32 -8.32 13.21
CA TYR A 240 9.20 -9.74 12.83
C TYR A 240 7.90 -10.06 12.08
N GLY A 241 6.82 -9.31 12.31
CA GLY A 241 5.49 -9.59 11.76
C GLY A 241 4.81 -8.34 11.23
N TYR A 242 5.56 -7.38 10.66
CA TYR A 242 5.09 -6.03 10.28
C TYR A 242 3.59 -5.94 9.90
N THR A 243 3.21 -6.50 8.74
CA THR A 243 1.80 -6.65 8.30
C THR A 243 1.45 -8.04 7.80
N GLN A 244 2.29 -9.02 8.08
CA GLN A 244 2.25 -10.36 7.50
C GLN A 244 1.76 -11.37 8.54
N PRO A 245 0.97 -12.38 8.15
CA PRO A 245 0.44 -13.39 9.07
C PRO A 245 1.52 -14.45 9.35
N ILE A 246 2.50 -14.07 10.17
CA ILE A 246 3.62 -14.92 10.58
C ILE A 246 3.41 -15.38 12.03
N ASN A 247 3.67 -16.66 12.30
CA ASN A 247 3.59 -17.23 13.64
C ASN A 247 4.91 -17.11 14.42
N ALA A 248 4.96 -17.64 15.64
CA ALA A 248 6.15 -17.58 16.49
C ALA A 248 7.38 -18.30 15.88
N GLU A 249 7.14 -19.33 15.06
CA GLU A 249 8.17 -20.10 14.36
C GLU A 249 8.58 -19.46 13.03
N SER A 250 8.22 -18.20 12.78
CA SER A 250 8.54 -17.48 11.54
C SER A 250 7.87 -18.02 10.27
N LYS A 251 6.85 -18.86 10.40
CA LYS A 251 6.12 -19.42 9.26
C LYS A 251 4.95 -18.53 8.88
N MET A 252 4.79 -18.30 7.58
CA MET A 252 3.59 -17.67 7.06
C MET A 252 2.42 -18.66 7.13
N MET A 253 1.24 -18.15 7.46
CA MET A 253 0.00 -18.92 7.44
C MET A 253 -0.21 -19.60 6.08
N MET A 254 -0.64 -20.86 6.08
CA MET A 254 -0.98 -21.62 4.88
C MET A 254 -2.35 -21.19 4.32
N PRO A 255 -2.58 -21.26 2.98
CA PRO A 255 -3.90 -21.02 2.43
C PRO A 255 -4.89 -22.11 2.84
N GLY A 256 -6.18 -21.78 2.86
CA GLY A 256 -7.26 -22.71 3.25
C GLY A 256 -7.56 -22.76 4.75
N GLU A 257 -6.69 -22.21 5.59
CA GLU A 257 -6.86 -22.14 7.03
C GLU A 257 -7.97 -21.17 7.47
N SER A 258 -8.46 -21.34 8.70
CA SER A 258 -9.56 -20.53 9.25
C SER A 258 -9.11 -19.13 9.70
N ARG A 259 -10.05 -18.19 9.78
CA ARG A 259 -9.85 -16.88 10.40
C ARG A 259 -9.57 -17.01 11.90
N HIS A 260 -10.09 -18.04 12.56
CA HIS A 260 -9.77 -18.30 13.96
C HIS A 260 -8.25 -18.53 14.09
N THR A 261 -7.72 -19.50 13.35
CA THR A 261 -6.28 -19.81 13.24
C THR A 261 -5.47 -18.55 12.91
N LEU A 262 -5.90 -17.77 11.92
CA LEU A 262 -5.23 -16.52 11.55
C LEU A 262 -5.07 -15.56 12.73
N LEU A 263 -6.10 -15.43 13.57
CA LEU A 263 -6.12 -14.50 14.69
C LEU A 263 -5.44 -15.04 15.94
N THR A 264 -5.48 -16.35 16.18
CA THR A 264 -4.93 -16.97 17.39
C THR A 264 -3.47 -17.36 17.25
N GLU A 265 -3.02 -17.72 16.05
CA GLU A 265 -1.69 -18.30 15.81
C GLU A 265 -0.79 -17.43 14.92
N TYR A 266 -1.35 -16.54 14.10
CA TYR A 266 -0.60 -15.75 13.11
C TYR A 266 -0.79 -14.24 13.26
N THR A 267 -1.36 -13.79 14.38
CA THR A 267 -1.61 -12.37 14.65
C THR A 267 -1.10 -12.00 16.04
N ASP A 268 -0.34 -10.92 16.13
CA ASP A 268 0.14 -10.36 17.38
C ASP A 268 -1.04 -9.91 18.26
N PRO A 269 -1.06 -10.28 19.55
CA PRO A 269 -2.16 -9.95 20.44
C PRO A 269 -2.32 -8.44 20.67
N LYS A 270 -1.28 -7.63 20.44
CA LYS A 270 -1.29 -6.17 20.61
C LYS A 270 -1.84 -5.44 19.38
N LYS A 271 -1.53 -5.89 18.16
CA LYS A 271 -1.99 -5.26 16.92
C LYS A 271 -2.72 -6.25 16.01
N LYS A 272 -4.02 -6.43 16.30
CA LYS A 272 -4.90 -7.39 15.63
C LYS A 272 -5.49 -6.92 14.29
N GLY A 273 -5.18 -5.70 13.86
CA GLY A 273 -5.76 -5.11 12.65
C GLY A 273 -5.27 -3.67 12.42
N PRO A 274 -5.92 -2.95 11.50
CA PRO A 274 -5.59 -1.56 11.23
C PRO A 274 -5.85 -0.66 12.44
N VAL A 275 -5.01 0.36 12.62
CA VAL A 275 -5.04 1.29 13.75
C VAL A 275 -6.06 2.43 13.53
N PRO A 276 -7.08 2.60 14.39
CA PRO A 276 -8.03 3.71 14.31
C PRO A 276 -7.36 5.09 14.30
N GLY A 277 -7.91 6.02 13.52
CA GLY A 277 -7.38 7.40 13.38
C GLY A 277 -6.08 7.52 12.57
N ARG A 278 -5.39 6.41 12.30
CA ARG A 278 -4.19 6.37 11.44
C ARG A 278 -4.47 5.65 10.11
N GLU A 279 -5.05 4.45 10.20
CA GLU A 279 -5.29 3.54 9.08
C GLU A 279 -6.79 3.37 8.79
N ILE A 280 -7.64 3.83 9.71
CA ILE A 280 -9.10 3.88 9.58
C ILE A 280 -9.52 5.33 9.78
N TRP A 281 -10.53 5.76 9.02
CA TRP A 281 -11.14 7.08 9.17
C TRP A 281 -11.85 7.25 10.51
N ALA A 282 -12.22 8.49 10.84
CA ALA A 282 -12.84 8.85 12.10
C ALA A 282 -14.21 8.19 12.32
N ASP A 283 -14.82 7.63 11.28
CA ASP A 283 -16.08 6.89 11.38
C ASP A 283 -15.91 5.42 11.79
N ASP A 284 -14.66 4.98 12.03
CA ASP A 284 -14.27 3.62 12.40
C ASP A 284 -14.67 2.52 11.40
N ILE A 285 -15.19 2.91 10.24
CA ILE A 285 -15.71 1.99 9.22
C ILE A 285 -14.74 1.94 8.06
N HIS A 286 -14.45 3.08 7.44
CA HIS A 286 -13.73 3.13 6.17
C HIS A 286 -12.22 3.15 6.36
N SER A 287 -11.53 2.37 5.54
CA SER A 287 -10.07 2.37 5.51
C SER A 287 -9.51 3.65 4.89
N ARG A 288 -8.40 4.11 5.47
CA ARG A 288 -7.67 5.32 5.09
C ARG A 288 -6.34 5.02 4.41
N SER A 289 -5.74 3.86 4.67
CA SER A 289 -4.47 3.45 4.07
C SER A 289 -4.66 2.27 3.10
N PRO A 290 -3.69 1.99 2.23
CA PRO A 290 -3.75 0.90 1.25
C PRO A 290 -3.83 -0.49 1.90
N HIS A 291 -4.17 -1.48 1.06
CA HIS A 291 -4.19 -2.93 1.37
C HIS A 291 -5.06 -3.27 2.59
N GLN A 292 -6.25 -2.68 2.64
CA GLN A 292 -7.25 -2.90 3.69
C GLN A 292 -8.60 -3.39 3.12
N GLN A 293 -8.60 -4.04 1.96
CA GLN A 293 -9.81 -4.58 1.34
C GLN A 293 -10.46 -5.67 2.21
N TYR A 294 -9.66 -6.54 2.84
CA TYR A 294 -10.19 -7.60 3.71
C TYR A 294 -10.83 -7.05 5.00
N PRO A 295 -10.21 -6.13 5.78
CA PRO A 295 -10.88 -5.56 6.95
C PRO A 295 -12.10 -4.70 6.57
N ASP A 296 -12.12 -4.02 5.43
CA ASP A 296 -13.32 -3.37 4.91
C ASP A 296 -14.42 -4.39 4.60
N PHE A 297 -14.07 -5.46 3.86
CA PHE A 297 -15.00 -6.53 3.47
C PHE A 297 -15.60 -7.22 4.69
N TYR A 298 -14.78 -7.52 5.70
CA TYR A 298 -15.20 -8.10 6.97
C TYR A 298 -16.29 -7.28 7.69
N LYS A 299 -16.22 -5.95 7.58
CA LYS A 299 -17.24 -5.04 8.16
C LYS A 299 -18.51 -4.93 7.30
N SER A 300 -18.47 -5.42 6.06
CA SER A 300 -19.61 -5.35 5.14
C SER A 300 -20.68 -6.40 5.45
N LYS A 301 -21.91 -6.15 4.99
CA LYS A 301 -22.97 -7.17 5.02
C LYS A 301 -22.71 -8.33 4.06
N MET A 302 -21.82 -8.18 3.08
CA MET A 302 -21.49 -9.26 2.13
C MET A 302 -20.72 -10.39 2.81
N TYR A 303 -19.87 -10.06 3.79
CA TYR A 303 -19.13 -11.06 4.58
C TYR A 303 -20.05 -11.92 5.44
N ARG A 304 -21.12 -11.34 6.00
CA ARG A 304 -22.12 -12.07 6.78
C ARG A 304 -23.52 -11.48 6.61
N ASN A 305 -24.42 -12.26 6.03
CA ASN A 305 -25.85 -11.95 5.90
C ASN A 305 -26.69 -13.24 5.90
N GLN A 306 -28.01 -13.07 5.86
CA GLN A 306 -28.99 -14.17 5.92
C GLN A 306 -29.29 -14.84 4.56
N ARG A 307 -28.68 -14.39 3.46
CA ARG A 307 -29.00 -14.85 2.09
C ARG A 307 -27.86 -15.66 1.48
N LEU A 308 -26.73 -15.00 1.22
CA LEU A 308 -25.58 -15.57 0.54
C LEU A 308 -24.31 -15.00 1.15
N LEU A 309 -23.47 -15.86 1.71
CA LEU A 309 -22.14 -15.46 2.15
C LEU A 309 -21.26 -15.32 0.92
N VAL A 310 -20.67 -14.14 0.77
CA VAL A 310 -19.82 -13.80 -0.38
C VAL A 310 -18.35 -13.88 0.05
N SER A 311 -17.47 -14.11 -0.91
CA SER A 311 -16.01 -14.12 -0.79
C SER A 311 -15.39 -13.19 -1.86
N CYS A 312 -14.09 -12.97 -1.77
CA CYS A 312 -13.36 -12.16 -2.75
C CYS A 312 -13.48 -12.75 -4.17
N ALA A 313 -13.43 -14.08 -4.30
CA ALA A 313 -13.47 -14.81 -5.57
C ALA A 313 -14.83 -14.72 -6.29
N ASP A 314 -15.89 -14.31 -5.59
CA ASP A 314 -17.19 -14.08 -6.23
C ASP A 314 -17.19 -12.81 -7.09
N CYS A 315 -16.24 -11.88 -6.88
CA CYS A 315 -16.14 -10.65 -7.66
C CYS A 315 -14.84 -10.56 -8.47
N HIS A 316 -13.80 -11.28 -8.05
CA HIS A 316 -12.49 -11.24 -8.69
C HIS A 316 -12.02 -12.61 -9.20
N ASN A 317 -11.36 -12.61 -10.35
CA ASN A 317 -10.72 -13.77 -10.96
C ASN A 317 -9.20 -13.65 -10.84
N MET A 318 -8.60 -14.35 -9.89
CA MET A 318 -7.16 -14.22 -9.61
C MET A 318 -6.25 -14.84 -10.68
N HIS A 319 -6.79 -15.58 -11.66
CA HIS A 319 -6.01 -16.07 -12.79
C HIS A 319 -5.79 -15.00 -13.87
N GLY A 320 -6.46 -13.85 -13.76
CA GLY A 320 -6.20 -12.68 -14.60
C GLY A 320 -6.59 -12.82 -16.07
N ASP A 321 -7.37 -13.84 -16.41
CA ASP A 321 -7.93 -14.12 -17.74
C ASP A 321 -9.17 -13.27 -18.06
N THR A 322 -9.41 -12.18 -17.32
CA THR A 322 -10.47 -11.22 -17.59
C THR A 322 -9.90 -9.89 -18.09
N PRO A 323 -10.59 -9.19 -19.02
CA PRO A 323 -10.14 -7.90 -19.52
C PRO A 323 -10.43 -6.75 -18.53
N TYR A 324 -11.08 -7.03 -17.41
CA TYR A 324 -11.56 -6.01 -16.49
C TYR A 324 -10.49 -5.65 -15.47
N ARG A 325 -10.33 -4.34 -15.24
CA ARG A 325 -9.39 -3.81 -14.25
C ARG A 325 -9.52 -4.50 -12.90
N ARG A 326 -8.38 -4.75 -12.23
CA ARG A 326 -8.31 -5.42 -10.91
C ARG A 326 -8.86 -6.84 -10.94
N TRP A 327 -8.78 -7.46 -12.12
CA TRP A 327 -9.20 -8.82 -12.38
C TRP A 327 -10.62 -9.09 -11.89
N LEU A 328 -11.54 -8.18 -12.17
CA LEU A 328 -12.96 -8.40 -11.85
C LEU A 328 -13.54 -9.44 -12.80
N ILE A 329 -14.57 -10.19 -12.38
CA ILE A 329 -15.26 -11.15 -13.27
C ILE A 329 -16.21 -10.47 -14.26
N TYR A 330 -16.63 -9.25 -13.98
CA TYR A 330 -17.49 -8.42 -14.82
C TYR A 330 -17.04 -6.95 -14.75
N THR A 331 -17.38 -6.16 -15.77
CA THR A 331 -17.01 -4.74 -15.81
C THR A 331 -17.58 -3.97 -14.61
N PRO A 332 -16.79 -3.13 -13.92
CA PRO A 332 -17.31 -2.20 -12.93
C PRO A 332 -17.86 -0.91 -13.57
N ASP A 333 -17.68 -0.74 -14.88
CA ASP A 333 -17.89 0.52 -15.59
C ASP A 333 -19.27 0.62 -16.27
N ASP A 334 -20.14 -0.36 -16.02
CA ASP A 334 -21.53 -0.40 -16.47
C ASP A 334 -22.47 -0.58 -15.26
N PRO A 335 -23.46 0.31 -15.03
CA PRO A 335 -24.44 0.13 -13.96
C PRO A 335 -25.37 -1.08 -14.14
N MET A 336 -25.49 -1.62 -15.36
CA MET A 336 -26.24 -2.86 -15.64
C MET A 336 -25.36 -4.10 -15.52
N SER A 337 -24.08 -3.93 -15.16
CA SER A 337 -23.14 -5.03 -15.02
C SER A 337 -23.62 -6.11 -14.03
N PRO A 338 -23.50 -7.40 -14.40
CA PRO A 338 -23.71 -8.52 -13.50
C PRO A 338 -22.77 -8.54 -12.29
N LEU A 339 -21.76 -7.66 -12.23
CA LEU A 339 -20.88 -7.52 -11.06
C LEU A 339 -21.68 -7.30 -9.77
N CYS A 340 -22.70 -6.45 -9.82
CA CYS A 340 -23.59 -6.15 -8.69
C CYS A 340 -25.01 -6.69 -8.93
N GLN A 341 -25.54 -6.51 -10.15
CA GLN A 341 -26.94 -6.78 -10.50
C GLN A 341 -27.32 -8.26 -10.37
N ARG A 342 -26.36 -9.20 -10.48
CA ARG A 342 -26.65 -10.64 -10.32
C ARG A 342 -27.26 -11.01 -8.97
N CYS A 343 -26.94 -10.24 -7.92
CA CYS A 343 -27.52 -10.38 -6.58
C CYS A 343 -28.43 -9.20 -6.21
N HIS A 344 -28.19 -8.03 -6.82
CA HIS A 344 -28.90 -6.78 -6.56
C HIS A 344 -29.68 -6.31 -7.78
N GLY A 345 -30.61 -7.13 -8.26
CA GLY A 345 -31.50 -6.79 -9.38
C GLY A 345 -32.36 -5.57 -9.05
N VAL A 346 -31.96 -4.39 -9.52
CA VAL A 346 -32.67 -3.12 -9.26
C VAL A 346 -32.75 -2.30 -10.54
N ASP A 347 -33.85 -1.57 -10.71
CA ASP A 347 -33.90 -0.44 -11.63
C ASP A 347 -33.04 0.71 -11.07
N LEU A 348 -32.04 1.15 -11.84
CA LEU A 348 -31.06 2.12 -11.37
C LEU A 348 -31.70 3.48 -11.07
N LEU A 349 -32.60 3.96 -11.93
CA LEU A 349 -33.24 5.27 -11.76
C LEU A 349 -34.14 5.29 -10.54
N GLN A 350 -34.99 4.29 -10.40
CA GLN A 350 -35.88 4.14 -9.24
C GLN A 350 -35.07 3.96 -7.96
N HIS A 351 -33.98 3.19 -8.01
CA HIS A 351 -33.07 3.05 -6.88
C HIS A 351 -32.49 4.39 -6.45
N MET A 352 -31.97 5.18 -7.38
CA MET A 352 -31.40 6.50 -7.10
C MET A 352 -32.46 7.48 -6.59
N GLU A 353 -33.64 7.53 -7.22
CA GLU A 353 -34.75 8.37 -6.75
C GLU A 353 -35.16 8.02 -5.32
N THR A 354 -35.25 6.72 -4.99
CA THR A 354 -35.60 6.24 -3.65
C THR A 354 -34.51 6.57 -2.62
N LYS A 355 -33.23 6.45 -2.97
CA LYS A 355 -32.12 6.62 -2.01
C LYS A 355 -31.63 8.04 -1.87
N LEU A 356 -31.75 8.85 -2.92
CA LEU A 356 -31.22 10.21 -3.00
C LEU A 356 -32.34 11.26 -3.01
N GLY A 357 -33.59 10.88 -3.27
CA GLY A 357 -34.71 11.81 -3.45
C GLY A 357 -34.65 12.58 -4.77
N ALA A 358 -33.81 12.16 -5.72
CA ALA A 358 -33.64 12.82 -7.01
C ALA A 358 -33.27 11.82 -8.12
N LYS A 359 -33.73 12.09 -9.34
CA LYS A 359 -33.32 11.38 -10.55
C LYS A 359 -32.01 11.98 -11.08
N MET A 360 -30.97 11.17 -11.22
CA MET A 360 -29.72 11.59 -11.86
C MET A 360 -29.91 11.63 -13.38
N LYS A 361 -29.54 12.74 -14.03
CA LYS A 361 -29.81 12.99 -15.46
C LYS A 361 -29.07 12.08 -16.44
N ALA A 362 -28.10 11.27 -16.00
CA ALA A 362 -27.22 10.53 -16.89
C ALA A 362 -27.17 9.03 -16.56
N LEU A 363 -28.18 8.31 -17.06
CA LEU A 363 -28.08 6.86 -17.26
C LEU A 363 -26.82 6.58 -18.10
N GLY A 364 -25.82 5.90 -17.51
CA GLY A 364 -24.55 5.59 -18.16
C GLY A 364 -23.32 6.33 -17.62
N VAL A 365 -23.48 7.36 -16.78
CA VAL A 365 -22.34 8.04 -16.13
C VAL A 365 -22.15 7.57 -14.69
N THR A 366 -23.24 7.21 -14.00
CA THR A 366 -23.17 6.75 -12.60
C THR A 366 -23.09 5.24 -12.53
N ARG A 367 -22.02 4.72 -11.92
CA ARG A 367 -21.79 3.29 -11.67
C ARG A 367 -22.10 2.96 -10.21
N CYS A 368 -22.42 1.69 -9.93
CA CYS A 368 -22.63 1.20 -8.56
C CYS A 368 -21.43 1.53 -7.66
N VAL A 369 -20.21 1.35 -8.18
CA VAL A 369 -18.95 1.55 -7.46
C VAL A 369 -18.65 3.01 -7.13
N ASP A 370 -19.25 3.98 -7.85
CA ASP A 370 -19.03 5.41 -7.59
C ASP A 370 -19.57 5.83 -6.23
N CYS A 371 -20.70 5.24 -5.84
CA CYS A 371 -21.35 5.51 -4.55
C CYS A 371 -20.99 4.47 -3.48
N HIS A 372 -21.02 3.18 -3.84
CA HIS A 372 -20.89 2.09 -2.86
C HIS A 372 -19.44 1.74 -2.54
N MET A 373 -18.49 2.09 -3.40
CA MET A 373 -17.07 1.75 -3.22
C MET A 373 -16.18 2.98 -3.48
N PRO A 374 -16.38 4.11 -2.77
CA PRO A 374 -15.58 5.30 -2.99
C PRO A 374 -14.10 5.03 -2.68
N GLY A 375 -13.20 5.75 -3.37
CA GLY A 375 -11.76 5.70 -3.14
C GLY A 375 -11.35 6.34 -1.81
N THR A 376 -11.59 5.69 -0.67
CA THR A 376 -11.35 6.29 0.66
C THR A 376 -9.89 6.24 1.10
N MET A 377 -9.06 5.42 0.45
CA MET A 377 -7.69 5.17 0.88
C MET A 377 -6.71 6.18 0.25
N ILE A 378 -6.47 7.31 0.91
CA ILE A 378 -5.61 8.41 0.44
C ILE A 378 -4.38 8.68 1.33
N ALA A 379 -4.09 7.80 2.29
CA ALA A 379 -2.92 7.92 3.16
C ALA A 379 -1.88 6.82 2.89
N GLY A 380 -0.83 6.76 3.70
CA GLY A 380 0.21 5.73 3.59
C GLY A 380 1.07 5.89 2.33
N GLY A 381 1.25 7.14 1.90
CA GLY A 381 2.00 7.50 0.70
C GLY A 381 1.21 7.48 -0.59
N ASP A 382 -0.12 7.42 -0.54
CA ASP A 382 -0.95 7.72 -1.71
C ASP A 382 -0.91 9.21 -2.01
N ALA A 383 -0.63 9.57 -3.25
CA ALA A 383 -0.83 10.94 -3.70
C ALA A 383 -2.32 11.25 -3.84
N GLY A 384 -3.13 10.24 -4.21
CA GLY A 384 -4.54 10.39 -4.56
C GLY A 384 -4.75 11.26 -5.80
N ALA A 385 -5.98 11.28 -6.27
CA ALA A 385 -6.46 12.19 -7.30
C ALA A 385 -7.31 13.30 -6.66
N TYR A 386 -7.47 14.39 -7.41
CA TYR A 386 -8.41 15.43 -7.03
C TYR A 386 -9.85 14.95 -7.09
N GLY A 387 -10.61 15.24 -6.04
CA GLY A 387 -12.06 15.21 -6.07
C GLY A 387 -12.63 16.55 -6.56
N ARG A 388 -13.63 17.06 -5.85
CA ARG A 388 -14.22 18.38 -6.07
C ARG A 388 -13.36 19.49 -5.48
N PHE A 389 -13.61 20.69 -5.97
CA PHE A 389 -12.92 21.91 -5.56
C PHE A 389 -13.92 22.93 -5.00
N ILE A 390 -13.46 23.65 -3.99
CA ILE A 390 -14.07 24.90 -3.53
C ILE A 390 -13.45 26.08 -4.26
N LYS A 391 -12.12 26.03 -4.40
CA LYS A 391 -11.34 26.90 -5.26
C LYS A 391 -10.48 26.03 -6.18
N THR A 392 -10.47 26.35 -7.47
CA THR A 392 -9.61 25.66 -8.44
C THR A 392 -8.15 26.09 -8.26
N PRO A 393 -7.18 25.21 -8.57
CA PRO A 393 -5.76 25.57 -8.58
C PRO A 393 -5.47 26.70 -9.59
N PRO A 394 -4.36 27.45 -9.44
CA PRO A 394 -3.26 27.21 -8.50
C PRO A 394 -3.57 27.64 -7.06
N TYR A 395 -2.90 27.00 -6.09
CA TYR A 395 -2.96 27.35 -4.67
C TYR A 395 -1.69 28.08 -4.25
N LYS A 396 -1.83 29.10 -3.41
CA LYS A 396 -0.74 29.86 -2.81
C LYS A 396 0.10 29.01 -1.88
N ASP A 397 -0.56 28.28 -0.98
CA ASP A 397 0.11 27.47 0.03
C ASP A 397 -0.64 26.15 0.35
N ALA A 398 -0.04 25.29 1.20
CA ALA A 398 -0.59 23.98 1.56
C ALA A 398 -1.90 24.13 2.34
N ALA A 399 -2.01 25.21 3.12
CA ALA A 399 -3.19 25.49 3.90
C ALA A 399 -4.33 25.92 2.97
N GLU A 400 -4.05 26.67 1.90
CA GLU A 400 -5.05 26.96 0.87
C GLU A 400 -5.49 25.71 0.12
N GLU A 401 -4.55 24.85 -0.31
CA GLU A 401 -4.89 23.56 -0.92
C GLU A 401 -5.78 22.73 0.02
N GLU A 402 -5.41 22.63 1.30
CA GLU A 402 -6.18 21.88 2.30
C GLU A 402 -7.59 22.46 2.49
N LYS A 403 -7.74 23.78 2.44
CA LYS A 403 -9.05 24.44 2.56
C LYS A 403 -9.87 24.40 1.27
N SER A 404 -9.27 24.03 0.14
CA SER A 404 -9.87 24.23 -1.18
C SER A 404 -10.11 22.95 -2.00
N ALA A 405 -9.37 21.87 -1.75
CA ALA A 405 -9.40 20.66 -2.58
C ALA A 405 -9.79 19.42 -1.78
N TYR A 406 -10.83 18.72 -2.23
CA TYR A 406 -11.14 17.36 -1.81
C TYR A 406 -10.28 16.36 -2.60
N TRP A 407 -10.16 15.14 -2.05
CA TRP A 407 -9.30 14.09 -2.59
C TRP A 407 -10.06 12.78 -2.71
N GLU A 408 -9.61 11.94 -3.63
CA GLU A 408 -10.04 10.56 -3.75
C GLU A 408 -8.85 9.64 -4.01
N GLY A 409 -8.91 8.42 -3.51
CA GLY A 409 -7.85 7.44 -3.56
C GLY A 409 -8.05 6.45 -4.70
N HIS A 410 -6.94 5.86 -5.15
CA HIS A 410 -7.01 4.84 -6.19
C HIS A 410 -7.55 3.50 -5.66
N ILE A 411 -7.55 3.27 -4.35
CA ILE A 411 -8.10 2.03 -3.78
C ILE A 411 -9.48 2.29 -3.18
N ASN A 412 -10.46 1.62 -3.77
CA ASN A 412 -11.86 1.67 -3.40
C ASN A 412 -12.11 0.96 -2.06
N SER A 413 -12.99 1.54 -1.25
CA SER A 413 -13.47 0.88 -0.04
C SER A 413 -14.26 -0.38 -0.38
N HIS A 414 -14.09 -1.41 0.44
CA HIS A 414 -14.83 -2.68 0.33
C HIS A 414 -15.86 -2.83 1.45
N THR A 415 -16.32 -1.72 2.05
CA THR A 415 -17.42 -1.73 3.03
C THR A 415 -18.79 -1.83 2.35
N PHE A 416 -18.86 -1.46 1.06
CA PHE A 416 -20.07 -1.35 0.24
C PHE A 416 -21.15 -0.39 0.78
N LYS A 417 -20.77 0.40 1.79
CA LYS A 417 -21.63 1.36 2.47
C LYS A 417 -21.33 2.74 1.94
N VAL A 418 -22.38 3.45 1.50
CA VAL A 418 -22.25 4.83 1.02
C VAL A 418 -21.96 5.75 2.20
N PRO A 419 -20.79 6.41 2.28
CA PRO A 419 -20.54 7.41 3.29
C PRO A 419 -21.27 8.72 2.92
N LEU A 420 -22.01 9.28 3.88
CA LEU A 420 -22.83 10.47 3.68
C LEU A 420 -22.04 11.75 3.97
N LYS A 421 -22.53 12.90 3.47
CA LYS A 421 -21.96 14.23 3.80
C LYS A 421 -21.99 14.58 5.29
N THR A 422 -22.83 13.91 6.07
CA THR A 422 -22.95 14.04 7.53
C THR A 422 -21.95 13.17 8.29
N ASN A 423 -21.13 12.37 7.60
CA ASN A 423 -20.12 11.52 8.21
C ASN A 423 -19.11 12.35 9.01
N VAL A 424 -18.68 11.83 10.16
CA VAL A 424 -17.74 12.49 11.08
C VAL A 424 -16.36 12.75 10.47
N GLY A 425 -15.97 11.98 9.45
CA GLY A 425 -14.76 12.20 8.67
C GLY A 425 -14.88 13.33 7.64
N VAL A 426 -16.06 13.94 7.48
CA VAL A 426 -16.34 14.99 6.48
C VAL A 426 -16.91 16.25 7.13
N ARG A 427 -17.93 16.10 7.98
CA ARG A 427 -18.59 17.23 8.64
C ARG A 427 -17.60 17.92 9.58
N GLY A 428 -17.34 19.21 9.34
CA GLY A 428 -16.41 20.00 10.15
C GLY A 428 -14.93 19.71 9.84
N VAL A 429 -14.61 18.98 8.77
CA VAL A 429 -13.24 18.63 8.39
C VAL A 429 -12.84 19.39 7.12
N SER A 430 -11.65 20.00 7.12
CA SER A 430 -11.11 20.70 5.95
C SER A 430 -11.04 19.77 4.72
N PRO A 431 -11.33 20.24 3.49
CA PRO A 431 -11.38 19.42 2.28
C PRO A 431 -10.19 18.49 2.08
N GLY A 432 -8.98 19.00 2.30
CA GLY A 432 -7.72 18.27 2.12
C GLY A 432 -7.49 17.16 3.13
N ARG A 433 -8.22 17.16 4.23
CA ARG A 433 -8.18 16.17 5.31
C ARG A 433 -9.47 15.35 5.43
N ALA A 434 -10.52 15.75 4.74
CA ALA A 434 -11.81 15.06 4.76
C ALA A 434 -11.69 13.67 4.16
N MET A 435 -12.50 12.74 4.67
CA MET A 435 -12.65 11.43 4.07
C MET A 435 -13.22 11.58 2.66
N PRO A 436 -12.64 10.91 1.65
CA PRO A 436 -13.24 10.84 0.32
C PRO A 436 -14.63 10.22 0.40
N ILE A 437 -15.63 10.88 -0.17
CA ILE A 437 -17.01 10.38 -0.24
C ILE A 437 -17.59 10.67 -1.62
N PRO A 438 -18.62 9.94 -2.07
CA PRO A 438 -19.24 10.18 -3.38
C PRO A 438 -19.70 11.64 -3.56
N TYR A 439 -20.04 12.32 -2.47
CA TYR A 439 -20.43 13.73 -2.50
C TYR A 439 -19.28 14.66 -2.96
N THR A 440 -18.04 14.34 -2.59
CA THR A 440 -16.84 15.18 -2.76
C THR A 440 -15.84 14.62 -3.78
N ASN A 441 -16.09 13.43 -4.34
CA ASN A 441 -15.29 12.82 -5.40
C ASN A 441 -15.47 13.54 -6.75
N SER A 442 -14.57 13.29 -7.70
CA SER A 442 -14.57 13.97 -9.01
C SER A 442 -15.89 13.82 -9.77
N CYS A 443 -16.56 12.67 -9.66
CA CYS A 443 -17.87 12.41 -10.26
C CYS A 443 -19.01 13.25 -9.66
N GLY A 444 -18.82 13.84 -8.46
CA GLY A 444 -19.81 14.65 -7.75
C GLY A 444 -20.00 16.05 -8.31
N THR A 445 -19.95 16.23 -9.64
CA THR A 445 -20.03 17.54 -10.30
C THR A 445 -21.34 18.28 -10.02
N CYS A 446 -22.42 17.55 -9.79
CA CYS A 446 -23.74 18.06 -9.42
C CYS A 446 -23.83 18.54 -7.96
N HIS A 447 -22.86 18.23 -7.11
CA HIS A 447 -22.92 18.54 -5.67
C HIS A 447 -22.29 19.90 -5.37
N VAL A 448 -22.95 20.64 -4.47
CA VAL A 448 -22.46 21.95 -3.97
C VAL A 448 -21.58 21.73 -2.75
N VAL A 449 -20.30 21.44 -3.00
CA VAL A 449 -19.35 21.10 -1.92
C VAL A 449 -18.98 22.30 -1.03
N ASN A 450 -19.19 23.53 -1.50
CA ASN A 450 -18.91 24.77 -0.75
C ASN A 450 -19.85 24.97 0.44
N GLU A 451 -20.98 24.26 0.46
CA GLU A 451 -21.98 24.30 1.55
C GLU A 451 -21.66 23.28 2.66
N LEU A 452 -20.63 22.46 2.50
CA LEU A 452 -20.22 21.55 3.57
C LEU A 452 -19.70 22.36 4.78
N PRO A 453 -20.07 21.99 6.01
CA PRO A 453 -19.92 22.84 7.19
C PRO A 453 -18.49 22.80 7.77
N PHE A 454 -17.44 22.91 6.96
CA PHE A 454 -16.05 22.89 7.45
C PHE A 454 -15.48 24.29 7.75
N LYS A 455 -16.34 25.32 7.77
CA LYS A 455 -15.93 26.71 8.05
C LYS A 455 -15.41 26.90 9.46
#